data_AF-A0A844XQ06-F1
#
_entry.id   AF-A0A844XQ06-F1
#
_cell.length_a   1.000
_cell.length_b   1.000
_cell.length_c   1.000
_cell.angle_alpha   90.00
_cell.angle_beta   90.00
_cell.angle_gamma   90.00
#
_symmetry.space_group_name_H-M   'P 1'
#
loop_
_entity.id
_entity.type
_entity.pdbx_description
1 polymer ?
#
loop_
_entity_poly.entity_id
_entity_poly.type
_entity_poly.pdbx_seq_one_letter_code
_entity_poly.pdbx_strand_id
1 'polypeptide(L)'
;MQGHKDRIRLHLLPHFEKMPVKSITSGTAQEYRVKRMTKPEGWNDDEKEWKPPARNTLHNEVVTLSMVLKTAYRHGWIEHVPDLSDPYRRQTKVEHRPWFTPNEYKLLYQATRSNAADPQRPHYRWHAEQLHDFVLFAANTGLRPDELKQLEFRDCPSSEHLAQLAA
;
A
#
# COMPACT_ATOMS: atom_id res chain seq x y z
N MET A 1 11.37 1.40 -0.94
CA MET A 1 12.41 1.28 0.11
C MET A 1 11.98 1.87 1.46
N GLN A 2 11.28 3.03 1.48
CA GLN A 2 10.86 3.69 2.73
C GLN A 2 10.03 2.79 3.66
N GLY A 3 9.05 2.06 3.12
CA GLY A 3 8.20 1.18 3.94
C GLY A 3 8.95 0.10 4.72
N HIS A 4 10.09 -0.41 4.24
CA HIS A 4 10.90 -1.35 5.01
C HIS A 4 11.67 -0.65 6.13
N LYS A 5 12.22 0.54 5.87
CA LYS A 5 12.90 1.36 6.88
C LYS A 5 11.96 1.72 8.02
N ASP A 6 10.72 2.10 7.70
CA ASP A 6 9.72 2.45 8.71
C ASP A 6 9.32 1.25 9.57
N ARG A 7 9.11 0.07 8.97
CA ARG A 7 8.83 -1.17 9.73
C ARG A 7 9.97 -1.54 10.68
N ILE A 8 11.21 -1.38 10.23
CA ILE A 8 12.39 -1.59 11.07
C ILE A 8 12.38 -0.61 12.24
N ARG A 9 12.26 0.69 11.96
CA ARG A 9 12.31 1.75 12.98
C ARG A 9 11.17 1.69 13.99
N LEU A 10 9.95 1.48 13.52
CA LEU A 10 8.74 1.62 14.33
C LEU A 10 8.34 0.34 15.06
N HIS A 11 8.71 -0.84 14.54
CA HIS A 11 8.17 -2.10 15.03
C HIS A 11 9.26 -3.13 15.37
N LEU A 12 10.20 -3.40 14.45
CA LEU A 12 11.21 -4.43 14.70
C LEU A 12 12.25 -3.97 15.73
N LEU A 13 12.84 -2.78 15.58
CA LEU A 13 13.86 -2.29 16.50
C LEU A 13 13.34 -2.18 17.95
N PRO A 14 12.17 -1.59 18.24
CA PRO A 14 11.66 -1.51 19.62
C PRO A 14 11.36 -2.86 20.27
N HIS A 15 11.30 -3.96 19.50
CA HIS A 15 11.12 -5.30 20.06
C HIS A 15 12.44 -6.05 20.20
N PHE A 16 13.31 -5.99 19.19
CA PHE A 16 14.57 -6.75 19.14
C PHE A 16 15.78 -5.95 19.65
N GLU A 17 15.62 -4.71 20.11
CA GLU A 17 16.69 -3.72 20.33
C GLU A 17 17.97 -4.27 20.99
N LYS A 18 17.83 -5.01 22.09
CA LYS A 18 18.97 -5.56 22.85
C LYS A 18 19.34 -7.00 22.45
N MET A 19 18.61 -7.58 21.51
CA MET A 19 18.77 -8.97 21.10
C MET A 19 19.82 -9.06 19.99
N PRO A 20 20.92 -9.81 20.18
CA PRO A 20 21.87 -10.04 19.11
C PRO A 20 21.21 -10.84 17.97
N VAL A 21 21.60 -10.58 16.73
CA VAL A 21 21.00 -11.22 15.55
C VAL A 21 21.09 -12.76 15.62
N LYS A 22 22.15 -13.28 16.24
CA LYS A 22 22.36 -14.72 16.46
C LYS A 22 21.32 -15.39 17.37
N SER A 23 20.70 -14.64 18.29
CA SER A 23 19.71 -15.18 19.22
C SER A 23 18.27 -15.04 18.72
N ILE A 24 18.05 -14.48 17.52
CA ILE A 24 16.73 -14.39 16.92
C ILE A 24 16.33 -15.79 16.44
N THR A 25 15.32 -16.37 17.10
CA THR A 25 14.77 -17.69 16.79
C THR A 25 13.32 -17.58 16.31
N SER A 26 12.77 -18.69 15.81
CA SER A 26 11.34 -18.80 15.47
C SER A 26 10.42 -18.45 16.65
N GLY A 27 10.84 -18.76 17.88
CA GLY A 27 10.10 -18.39 19.10
C GLY A 27 10.01 -16.88 19.31
N THR A 28 11.13 -16.18 19.18
CA THR A 28 11.17 -14.71 19.31
C THR A 28 10.34 -14.00 18.23
N ALA A 29 10.30 -14.57 17.01
CA ALA A 29 9.44 -14.07 15.95
C ALA A 29 7.95 -14.29 16.26
N GLN A 30 7.61 -15.38 16.94
CA GLN A 30 6.23 -15.62 17.41
C GLN A 30 5.85 -14.69 18.55
N GLU A 31 6.75 -14.43 19.50
CA GLU A 31 6.56 -13.44 20.56
C GLU A 31 6.30 -12.04 19.98
N TYR A 32 7.06 -11.66 18.95
CA TYR A 32 6.83 -10.43 18.21
C TYR A 32 5.41 -10.35 17.62
N ARG A 33 4.96 -11.42 16.96
CA ARG A 33 3.59 -11.51 16.39
C ARG A 33 2.52 -11.36 17.46
N VAL A 34 2.69 -12.02 18.61
CA VAL A 34 1.77 -11.92 19.75
C VAL A 34 1.78 -10.49 20.29
N LYS A 35 2.94 -9.88 20.53
CA LYS A 35 3.05 -8.49 20.99
C LYS A 35 2.31 -7.51 20.07
N ARG A 36 2.38 -7.71 18.76
CA ARG A 36 1.67 -6.86 17.78
C ARG A 36 0.16 -7.10 17.73
N MET A 37 -0.29 -8.30 18.08
CA MET A 37 -1.71 -8.66 18.18
C MET A 37 -2.31 -8.41 19.56
N THR A 38 -1.50 -8.01 20.55
CA THR A 38 -1.97 -7.63 21.89
C THR A 38 -2.07 -6.12 22.00
N LYS A 39 -3.08 -5.64 22.73
CA LYS A 39 -3.23 -4.23 23.05
C LYS A 39 -2.03 -3.74 23.88
N PRO A 40 -1.34 -2.65 23.49
CA PRO A 40 -0.26 -2.08 24.28
C PRO A 40 -0.73 -1.63 25.66
N GLU A 41 0.12 -1.82 26.67
CA GLU A 41 -0.09 -1.22 27.99
C GLU A 41 -0.03 0.31 27.88
N GLY A 42 -1.00 0.99 28.51
CA GLY A 42 -1.10 2.46 28.46
C GLY A 42 -1.73 3.02 27.19
N TRP A 43 -2.37 2.19 26.36
CA TRP A 43 -3.12 2.69 25.20
C TRP A 43 -4.39 3.43 25.65
N ASN A 44 -4.50 4.70 25.26
CA ASN A 44 -5.65 5.55 25.53
C ASN A 44 -6.77 5.29 24.50
N ASP A 45 -7.76 4.47 24.88
CA ASP A 45 -8.90 4.17 24.00
C ASP A 45 -9.83 5.37 23.79
N ASP A 46 -9.79 6.38 24.68
CA ASP A 46 -10.67 7.55 24.60
C ASP A 46 -10.31 8.45 23.41
N GLU A 47 -9.03 8.50 23.03
CA GLU A 47 -8.58 9.21 21.83
C GLU A 47 -8.78 8.36 20.57
N LYS A 48 -8.48 7.06 20.66
CA LYS A 48 -8.53 6.16 19.51
C LYS A 48 -8.64 4.72 19.98
N GLU A 49 -9.73 4.05 19.60
CA GLU A 49 -9.89 2.61 19.82
C GLU A 49 -8.72 1.81 19.25
N TRP A 50 -8.11 0.97 20.09
CA TRP A 50 -7.05 0.05 19.62
C TRP A 50 -7.61 -0.99 18.64
N LYS A 51 -6.94 -1.15 17.50
CA LYS A 51 -7.26 -2.18 16.51
C LYS A 51 -6.02 -2.99 16.19
N PRO A 52 -6.12 -4.33 16.15
CA PRO A 52 -4.99 -5.17 15.76
C PRO A 52 -4.56 -4.83 14.32
N PRO A 53 -3.26 -4.87 14.02
CA PRO A 53 -2.77 -4.65 12.67
C PRO A 53 -3.39 -5.64 11.68
N ALA A 54 -3.66 -5.18 10.46
CA ALA A 54 -4.07 -6.08 9.40
C ALA A 54 -3.03 -7.18 9.18
N ARG A 55 -3.48 -8.39 8.81
CA ARG A 55 -2.58 -9.53 8.57
C ARG A 55 -1.49 -9.20 7.54
N ASN A 56 -1.85 -8.49 6.46
CA ASN A 56 -0.88 -8.10 5.44
C ASN A 56 0.21 -7.18 6.02
N THR A 57 -0.12 -6.36 7.02
CA THR A 57 0.84 -5.52 7.75
C THR A 57 1.82 -6.39 8.54
N LEU A 58 1.33 -7.36 9.32
CA LEU A 58 2.19 -8.30 10.06
C LEU A 58 3.07 -9.15 9.12
N HIS A 59 2.49 -9.67 8.04
CA HIS A 59 3.23 -10.41 7.02
C HIS A 59 4.38 -9.57 6.45
N ASN A 60 4.08 -8.31 6.12
CA ASN A 60 5.06 -7.36 5.62
C ASN A 60 6.18 -7.03 6.63
N GLU A 61 5.86 -6.93 7.92
CA GLU A 61 6.84 -6.78 9.00
C GLU A 61 7.75 -8.01 9.09
N VAL A 62 7.18 -9.23 9.06
CA VAL A 62 7.92 -10.50 9.12
C VAL A 62 8.78 -10.73 7.87
N VAL A 63 8.30 -10.37 6.68
CA VAL A 63 9.11 -10.40 5.45
C VAL A 63 10.30 -9.45 5.59
N THR A 64 10.10 -8.30 6.24
CA THR A 64 11.20 -7.35 6.52
C THR A 64 12.22 -7.96 7.48
N LEU A 65 11.79 -8.62 8.54
CA LEU A 65 12.66 -9.39 9.43
C LEU A 65 13.42 -10.50 8.68
N SER A 66 12.73 -11.25 7.82
CA SER A 66 13.34 -12.30 7.00
C SER A 66 14.45 -11.77 6.09
N MET A 67 14.26 -10.58 5.49
CA MET A 67 15.29 -9.94 4.68
C MET A 67 16.54 -9.57 5.49
N VAL A 68 16.37 -9.11 6.73
CA VAL A 68 17.49 -8.80 7.64
C VAL A 68 18.25 -10.08 7.98
N LEU A 69 17.54 -11.15 8.38
CA LEU A 69 18.16 -12.43 8.74
C LEU A 69 18.85 -13.11 7.56
N LYS A 70 18.25 -13.07 6.36
CA LYS A 70 18.90 -13.56 5.13
C LYS A 70 20.18 -12.79 4.81
N THR A 71 20.20 -11.49 5.08
CA THR A 71 21.41 -10.66 4.92
C THR A 71 22.48 -11.07 5.93
N ALA A 72 22.12 -11.25 7.20
CA ALA A 72 23.02 -11.75 8.24
C ALA A 72 23.60 -13.14 7.90
N TYR A 73 22.78 -14.04 7.36
CA TYR A 73 23.22 -15.35 6.89
C TYR A 73 24.26 -15.25 5.76
N ARG A 74 24.01 -14.39 4.76
CA ARG A 74 24.97 -14.15 3.66
C ARG A 74 26.31 -13.58 4.14
N HIS A 75 26.30 -12.79 5.21
CA HIS A 75 27.51 -12.27 5.84
C HIS A 75 28.18 -13.27 6.82
N GLY A 76 27.63 -14.47 6.99
CA GLY A 76 28.15 -15.47 7.91
C GLY A 76 27.94 -15.13 9.39
N TRP A 77 27.03 -14.20 9.71
CA TRP A 77 26.74 -13.83 11.10
C TRP A 77 25.85 -14.86 11.79
N ILE A 78 25.06 -15.62 11.04
CA ILE A 78 24.22 -16.72 11.53
C ILE A 78 24.43 -17.94 10.63
N GLU A 79 24.33 -19.14 11.20
CA GLU A 79 24.55 -20.40 10.47
C GLU A 79 23.34 -20.85 9.67
N HIS A 80 22.14 -20.50 10.10
CA HIS A 80 20.89 -20.81 9.41
C HIS A 80 19.86 -19.71 9.66
N VAL A 81 18.91 -19.56 8.75
CA VAL A 81 17.78 -18.64 8.91
C VAL A 81 16.65 -19.40 9.63
N PRO A 82 16.14 -18.90 10.77
CA PRO A 82 15.02 -19.53 11.46
C PRO A 82 13.74 -19.49 10.60
N ASP A 83 12.87 -20.48 10.79
CA ASP A 83 11.56 -20.46 10.13
C ASP A 83 10.67 -19.39 10.77
N LEU A 84 10.16 -18.47 9.95
CA LEU A 84 9.29 -17.37 10.38
C LEU A 84 7.84 -17.56 9.90
N SER A 85 7.53 -18.75 9.38
CA SER A 85 6.19 -19.10 8.93
C SER A 85 5.16 -18.93 10.06
N ASP A 86 3.91 -18.65 9.68
CA ASP A 86 2.83 -18.59 10.66
C ASP A 86 2.52 -20.01 11.15
N PRO A 87 2.53 -20.27 12.49
CA PRO A 87 2.31 -21.62 13.02
C PRO A 87 0.89 -22.15 12.74
N TYR A 88 -0.07 -21.27 12.44
CA TYR A 88 -1.44 -21.63 12.09
C TYR A 88 -1.86 -21.00 10.78
N ARG A 89 -2.10 -21.83 9.76
CA ARG A 89 -2.66 -21.39 8.47
C ARG A 89 -4.17 -21.20 8.59
N ARG A 90 -4.60 -19.99 8.98
CA ARG A 90 -6.03 -19.65 8.99
C ARG A 90 -6.53 -19.43 7.56
N GLN A 91 -7.53 -20.20 7.14
CA GLN A 91 -8.25 -19.97 5.88
C GLN A 91 -8.84 -18.56 5.91
N THR A 92 -8.48 -17.74 4.93
CA THR A 92 -8.87 -16.32 4.91
C THR A 92 -9.87 -16.12 3.81
N LYS A 93 -10.94 -15.39 4.13
CA LYS A 93 -11.84 -14.86 3.11
C LYS A 93 -11.05 -13.86 2.27
N VAL A 94 -10.79 -14.21 1.02
CA VAL A 94 -10.16 -13.29 0.07
C VAL A 94 -11.23 -12.26 -0.29
N GLU A 95 -11.12 -11.07 0.29
CA GLU A 95 -11.95 -9.94 -0.12
C GLU A 95 -11.32 -9.31 -1.36
N HIS A 96 -11.96 -9.55 -2.50
CA HIS A 96 -11.58 -8.89 -3.75
C HIS A 96 -12.17 -7.48 -3.76
N ARG A 97 -11.36 -6.49 -4.15
CA ARG A 97 -11.89 -5.14 -4.41
C ARG A 97 -12.86 -5.25 -5.59
N PRO A 98 -14.11 -4.78 -5.46
CA PRO A 98 -15.04 -4.79 -6.58
C PRO A 98 -14.52 -3.88 -7.69
N TRP A 99 -14.88 -4.24 -8.92
CA TRP A 99 -14.62 -3.51 -10.14
C TRP A 99 -15.92 -2.82 -10.56
N PHE A 100 -15.81 -1.66 -11.19
CA PHE A 100 -16.98 -0.96 -11.69
C PHE A 100 -17.64 -1.77 -12.81
N THR A 101 -18.95 -1.98 -12.70
CA THR A 101 -19.75 -2.42 -13.85
C THR A 101 -19.85 -1.29 -14.88
N PRO A 102 -20.14 -1.60 -16.16
CA PRO A 102 -20.32 -0.56 -17.17
C PRO A 102 -21.39 0.48 -16.81
N ASN A 103 -22.44 0.08 -16.10
CA ASN A 103 -23.50 0.98 -15.64
C ASN A 103 -23.03 1.91 -14.50
N GLU A 104 -22.27 1.39 -13.54
CA GLU A 104 -21.71 2.22 -12.46
C GLU A 104 -20.64 3.18 -12.98
N TYR A 105 -19.83 2.75 -13.94
CA TYR A 105 -18.90 3.65 -14.63
C TYR A 105 -19.65 4.74 -15.40
N LYS A 106 -20.76 4.37 -16.07
CA LYS A 106 -21.63 5.33 -16.74
C LYS A 106 -22.21 6.37 -15.79
N LEU A 107 -22.69 5.92 -14.64
CA LEU A 107 -23.17 6.80 -13.59
C LEU A 107 -22.06 7.74 -13.10
N LEU A 108 -20.84 7.24 -12.91
CA LEU A 108 -19.70 8.03 -12.44
C LEU A 108 -19.32 9.15 -13.40
N TYR A 109 -19.12 8.86 -14.70
CA TYR A 109 -18.72 9.90 -15.64
C TYR A 109 -19.87 10.88 -15.93
N GLN A 110 -21.13 10.44 -15.86
CA GLN A 110 -22.29 11.34 -15.98
C GLN A 110 -22.40 12.29 -14.78
N ALA A 111 -22.22 11.77 -13.56
CA ALA A 111 -22.26 12.59 -12.35
C ALA A 111 -21.13 13.64 -12.34
N THR A 112 -19.91 13.25 -12.71
CA THR A 112 -18.77 14.18 -12.82
C THR A 112 -19.00 15.23 -13.90
N ARG A 113 -19.61 14.85 -15.04
CA ARG A 113 -19.99 15.78 -16.11
C ARG A 113 -21.00 16.83 -15.64
N SER A 114 -22.05 16.40 -14.94
CA SER A 114 -23.05 17.32 -14.38
C SER A 114 -22.43 18.26 -13.35
N ASN A 115 -21.54 17.75 -12.49
CA ASN A 115 -20.83 18.56 -11.50
C ASN A 115 -19.84 19.55 -12.13
N ALA A 116 -19.25 19.24 -13.28
CA ALA A 116 -18.42 20.18 -14.03
C ALA A 116 -19.25 21.28 -14.71
N ALA A 117 -20.47 20.96 -15.17
CA ALA A 117 -21.37 21.91 -15.79
C ALA A 117 -22.00 22.89 -14.78
N ASP A 118 -22.48 22.38 -13.64
CA ASP A 118 -23.10 23.17 -12.58
C ASP A 118 -22.52 22.75 -11.21
N PRO A 119 -21.33 23.25 -10.84
CA PRO A 119 -20.71 22.92 -9.58
C PRO A 119 -21.48 23.58 -8.43
N GLN A 120 -21.68 22.84 -7.34
CA GLN A 120 -22.37 23.35 -6.15
C GLN A 120 -21.77 24.67 -5.60
N ARG A 121 -20.47 24.89 -5.82
CA ARG A 121 -19.81 26.17 -5.53
C ARG A 121 -19.05 26.65 -6.78
N PRO A 122 -19.29 27.88 -7.27
CA PRO A 122 -18.69 28.39 -8.50
C PRO A 122 -17.16 28.34 -8.54
N HIS A 123 -16.49 28.57 -7.40
CA HIS A 123 -15.02 28.55 -7.34
C HIS A 123 -14.41 27.16 -7.52
N TYR A 124 -15.20 26.08 -7.39
CA TYR A 124 -14.73 24.72 -7.64
C TYR A 124 -14.89 24.27 -9.10
N ARG A 125 -15.40 25.14 -9.99
CA ARG A 125 -15.63 24.78 -11.40
C ARG A 125 -14.39 24.19 -12.07
N TRP A 126 -13.25 24.87 -11.93
CA TRP A 126 -11.98 24.40 -12.51
C TRP A 126 -11.61 23.00 -11.99
N HIS A 127 -11.71 22.77 -10.67
CA HIS A 127 -11.42 21.46 -10.09
C HIS A 127 -12.40 20.37 -10.54
N ALA A 128 -13.67 20.71 -10.74
CA ALA A 128 -14.69 19.79 -11.22
C ALA A 128 -14.45 19.38 -12.68
N GLU A 129 -14.07 20.32 -13.54
CA GLU A 129 -13.65 20.07 -14.92
C GLU A 129 -12.41 19.16 -14.95
N GLN A 130 -11.35 19.49 -14.18
CA GLN A 130 -10.14 18.67 -14.09
C GLN A 130 -10.42 17.24 -13.58
N LEU A 131 -11.31 17.09 -12.60
CA LEU A 131 -11.70 15.77 -12.08
C LEU A 131 -12.41 14.94 -13.16
N HIS A 132 -13.30 15.55 -13.93
CA HIS A 132 -14.01 14.88 -15.02
C HIS A 132 -13.04 14.36 -16.08
N ASP A 133 -12.12 15.22 -16.54
CA ASP A 133 -11.11 14.86 -17.52
C ASP A 133 -10.17 13.78 -16.99
N PHE A 134 -9.77 13.88 -15.71
CA PHE A 134 -8.93 12.87 -15.06
C PHE A 134 -9.61 11.50 -15.00
N VAL A 135 -10.91 11.44 -14.66
CA VAL A 135 -11.66 10.17 -14.62
C VAL A 135 -11.75 9.52 -16.00
N LEU A 136 -12.02 10.32 -17.04
CA LEU A 136 -12.06 9.82 -18.42
C LEU A 136 -10.68 9.33 -18.87
N PHE A 137 -9.63 10.10 -18.60
CA PHE A 137 -8.28 9.74 -19.01
C PHE A 137 -7.78 8.48 -18.28
N ALA A 138 -7.99 8.38 -16.96
CA ALA A 138 -7.58 7.23 -16.16
C ALA A 138 -8.28 5.93 -16.59
N ALA A 139 -9.59 6.00 -16.85
CA ALA A 139 -10.37 4.83 -17.21
C ALA A 139 -10.03 4.29 -18.62
N ASN A 140 -9.71 5.17 -19.57
CA ASN A 140 -9.43 4.78 -20.96
C ASN A 140 -7.97 4.38 -21.19
N THR A 141 -7.02 4.91 -20.42
CA THR A 141 -5.59 4.61 -20.60
C THR A 141 -5.12 3.41 -19.78
N GLY A 142 -5.77 3.12 -18.65
CA GLY A 142 -5.36 2.04 -17.74
C GLY A 142 -4.02 2.29 -17.03
N LEU A 143 -3.50 3.52 -17.08
CA LEU A 143 -2.29 3.92 -16.37
C LEU A 143 -2.49 3.80 -14.86
N ARG A 144 -1.42 3.45 -14.14
CA ARG A 144 -1.47 3.41 -12.68
C ARG A 144 -1.68 4.82 -12.11
N PRO A 145 -2.31 4.95 -10.93
CA PRO A 145 -2.53 6.26 -10.31
C PRO A 145 -1.26 7.10 -10.12
N ASP A 146 -0.11 6.46 -9.89
CA ASP A 146 1.17 7.17 -9.75
C ASP A 146 1.76 7.61 -11.10
N GLU A 147 1.54 6.83 -12.16
CA GLU A 147 1.95 7.18 -13.53
C GLU A 147 1.12 8.36 -14.04
N LEU A 148 -0.19 8.34 -13.80
CA LEU A 148 -1.11 9.43 -14.15
C LEU A 148 -0.72 10.77 -13.53
N LYS A 149 -0.20 10.75 -12.29
CA LYS A 149 0.23 11.96 -11.57
C LYS A 149 1.56 12.52 -12.08
N GLN A 150 2.35 11.69 -12.76
CA GLN A 150 3.67 12.05 -13.27
C GLN A 150 3.64 12.39 -14.77
N LEU A 151 2.48 12.30 -15.42
CA LEU A 151 2.34 12.60 -16.84
C LEU A 151 2.61 14.09 -17.09
N GLU A 152 3.48 14.37 -18.04
CA GLU A 152 3.79 15.71 -18.51
C GLU A 152 3.34 15.90 -19.96
N PHE A 153 3.17 17.16 -20.40
CA PHE A 153 2.76 17.46 -21.77
C PHE A 153 3.72 16.91 -22.84
N ARG A 154 5.00 16.72 -22.50
CA ARG A 154 6.00 16.10 -23.40
C ARG A 154 5.77 14.61 -23.67
N ASP A 155 5.06 13.93 -22.78
CA ASP A 155 4.76 12.50 -22.92
C ASP A 155 3.60 12.25 -23.90
N CYS A 156 2.85 13.31 -24.24
CA CYS A 156 1.80 13.27 -25.23
C CYS A 156 2.37 13.66 -26.60
N PRO A 157 2.44 12.75 -27.58
CA PRO A 157 2.91 13.07 -28.91
C PRO A 157 2.00 14.13 -29.55
N SER A 158 2.60 15.08 -30.27
CA SER A 158 1.83 16.08 -31.01
C SER A 158 0.95 15.40 -32.07
N SER A 159 -0.17 16.03 -32.42
CA SER A 159 -1.11 15.54 -33.44
C SER A 159 -0.41 15.27 -34.78
N GLU A 160 0.60 16.06 -35.13
CA GLU A 160 1.44 15.87 -36.32
C GLU A 160 2.24 14.56 -36.27
N HIS A 161 2.76 14.21 -35.10
CA HIS A 161 3.54 12.99 -34.90
C HIS A 161 2.65 11.73 -34.90
N LEU A 162 1.43 11.83 -34.35
CA LEU A 162 0.44 10.75 -34.41
C LEU A 162 -0.05 10.49 -35.84
N ALA A 163 -0.22 11.55 -36.65
CA ALA A 163 -0.59 11.40 -38.05
C ALA A 163 0.50 10.72 -38.90
N GLN A 164 1.77 10.90 -38.56
CA GLN A 164 2.90 10.22 -39.21
C GLN A 164 3.03 8.75 -38.80
N LEU A 165 2.61 8.37 -37.59
CA LEU A 165 2.65 6.98 -37.11
C LEU A 165 1.46 6.14 -37.61
N ALA A 166 0.38 6.78 -38.05
CA ALA A 166 -0.84 6.12 -38.55
C ALA A 166 -0.85 5.90 -40.08
N ALA A 167 0.18 6.40 -40.80
CA ALA A 167 0.39 6.22 -42.23
C ALA A 167 1.39 5.09 -42.52
#